data_AF-A0A1I1A563-F1
#
_entry.id   AF-A0A1I1A563-F1
#
_cell.length_a   1.000
_cell.length_b   1.000
_cell.length_c   1.000
_cell.angle_alpha   90.00
_cell.angle_beta   90.00
_cell.angle_gamma   90.00
#
_symmetry.space_group_name_H-M   'P 1'
#
loop_
_entity.id
_entity.type
_entity.pdbx_description
1 polymer ?
#
loop_
_entity_poly.entity_id
_entity_poly.type
_entity_poly.pdbx_seq_one_letter_code
_entity_poly.pdbx_strand_id
1 'polypeptide(L)'
;MLILTLNNDNHQELAATLSNDGWVVACLCAAWCGSCREYFANFTALAQRHPQAQFAWIDIEDQADLIGDLDVDNFPTLLIQRGDVVAFLAPVEMDLRLAERILLAQMEKSAAELQAESQSTPERRHWQQEGNLLRRLTGV
;
A
#
# COMPACT_ATOMS: atom_id res chain seq x y z
N MET A 1 6.52 14.67 7.43
CA MET A 1 5.67 14.66 6.22
C MET A 1 4.65 13.56 6.42
N LEU A 2 3.35 13.84 6.32
CA LEU A 2 2.32 12.89 6.76
C LEU A 2 2.05 11.78 5.74
N ILE A 3 2.15 12.11 4.45
CA ILE A 3 2.09 11.18 3.33
C ILE A 3 3.36 11.40 2.51
N LEU A 4 4.05 10.31 2.17
CA LEU A 4 5.16 10.31 1.24
C LEU A 4 4.60 10.22 -0.19
N THR A 5 4.73 11.27 -0.98
CA THR A 5 4.50 11.14 -2.43
C THR A 5 5.73 10.47 -3.04
N LEU A 6 5.54 9.28 -3.58
CA LEU A 6 6.66 8.46 -4.06
C LEU A 6 7.19 9.04 -5.37
N ASN A 7 8.52 9.12 -5.46
CA ASN A 7 9.25 9.47 -6.67
C ASN A 7 10.59 8.71 -6.66
N ASN A 8 11.35 8.82 -7.75
CA ASN A 8 12.57 8.02 -7.94
C ASN A 8 13.68 8.34 -6.93
N ASP A 9 13.64 9.50 -6.26
CA ASP A 9 14.66 9.91 -5.29
C ASP A 9 14.38 9.38 -3.88
N ASN A 10 13.14 8.96 -3.57
CA ASN A 10 12.70 8.58 -2.23
C ASN A 10 12.26 7.12 -2.07
N HIS A 11 12.43 6.27 -3.09
CA HIS A 11 12.18 4.82 -3.03
C HIS A 11 12.82 4.15 -1.81
N GLN A 12 14.03 4.57 -1.46
CA GLN A 12 14.79 4.00 -0.35
C GLN A 12 14.12 4.22 1.01
N GLU A 13 13.35 5.30 1.19
CA GLU A 13 12.62 5.56 2.45
C GLU A 13 11.52 4.51 2.68
N LEU A 14 10.79 4.17 1.61
CA LEU A 14 9.75 3.16 1.65
C LEU A 14 10.34 1.76 1.81
N ALA A 15 11.40 1.45 1.07
CA ALA A 15 12.12 0.18 1.17
C ALA A 15 12.73 -0.03 2.57
N ALA A 16 13.29 1.01 3.17
CA ALA A 16 13.84 0.96 4.53
C ALA A 16 12.74 0.71 5.57
N THR A 17 11.57 1.33 5.42
CA THR A 17 10.43 1.07 6.32
C THR A 17 10.02 -0.40 6.28
N LEU A 18 9.85 -0.95 5.07
CA LEU A 18 9.47 -2.34 4.89
C LEU A 18 10.58 -3.31 5.34
N SER A 19 11.85 -3.01 5.06
CA SER A 19 12.98 -3.85 5.49
C SER A 19 13.10 -3.97 7.01
N ASN A 20 12.59 -2.98 7.76
CA ASN A 20 12.58 -2.97 9.22
C ASN A 20 11.27 -3.55 9.83
N ASP A 21 10.53 -4.39 9.09
CA ASP A 21 9.23 -4.94 9.48
C ASP A 21 8.16 -3.86 9.78
N GLY A 22 8.33 -2.67 9.19
CA GLY A 22 7.40 -1.55 9.34
C GLY A 22 6.13 -1.72 8.50
N TRP A 23 5.09 -0.96 8.88
CA TRP A 23 3.85 -0.88 8.14
C TRP A 23 3.93 0.20 7.06
N VAL A 24 3.52 -0.16 5.85
CA VAL A 24 3.27 0.76 4.74
C VAL A 24 1.81 0.67 4.34
N VAL A 25 1.18 1.83 4.20
CA VAL A 25 -0.15 1.99 3.62
C VAL A 25 0.01 2.83 2.36
N ALA A 26 -0.05 2.20 1.20
CA ALA A 26 0.09 2.85 -0.09
C ALA A 26 -1.27 3.02 -0.78
N CYS A 27 -1.50 4.19 -1.35
CA CYS A 27 -2.59 4.42 -2.29
C CYS A 27 -2.02 4.46 -3.70
N LEU A 28 -2.43 3.50 -4.53
CA LEU A 28 -2.15 3.47 -5.96
C LEU A 28 -3.20 4.34 -6.67
N CYS A 29 -2.74 5.38 -7.36
CA CYS A 29 -3.58 6.37 -8.00
C CYS A 29 -3.06 6.72 -9.40
N ALA A 30 -3.82 7.56 -10.10
CA ALA A 30 -3.37 8.20 -11.33
C ALA A 30 -3.80 9.67 -11.33
N ALA A 31 -2.99 10.55 -11.92
CA ALA A 31 -3.22 12.00 -11.93
C ALA A 31 -4.57 12.38 -12.56
N TRP A 32 -5.01 11.66 -13.59
CA TRP A 32 -6.28 11.90 -14.28
C TRP A 32 -7.51 11.47 -13.45
N CYS A 33 -7.35 10.65 -12.40
CA CYS A 33 -8.47 10.12 -11.64
C CYS A 33 -9.09 11.14 -10.67
N GLY A 34 -10.35 11.50 -10.91
CA GLY A 34 -11.13 12.40 -10.04
C GLY A 34 -11.33 11.85 -8.63
N SER A 35 -11.69 10.57 -8.52
CA SER A 35 -11.90 9.90 -7.23
C SER A 35 -10.63 9.86 -6.38
N CYS A 36 -9.45 9.73 -6.99
CA CYS A 36 -8.18 9.81 -6.26
C CYS A 36 -7.99 11.17 -5.60
N ARG A 37 -8.30 12.27 -6.31
CA ARG A 37 -8.16 13.63 -5.76
C ARG A 37 -9.09 13.85 -4.56
N GLU A 38 -10.31 13.34 -4.63
CA GLU A 38 -11.27 13.39 -3.50
C GLU A 38 -10.79 12.51 -2.35
N TYR A 39 -10.29 11.31 -2.65
CA TYR A 39 -9.80 10.36 -1.67
C TYR A 39 -8.54 10.84 -0.92
N PHE A 40 -7.71 11.69 -1.52
CA PHE A 40 -6.50 12.22 -0.88
C PHE A 40 -6.77 12.85 0.50
N ALA A 41 -7.89 13.55 0.66
CA ALA A 41 -8.29 14.13 1.95
C ALA A 41 -8.59 13.05 2.99
N ASN A 42 -9.30 11.99 2.61
CA ASN A 42 -9.56 10.83 3.48
C ASN A 42 -8.25 10.11 3.82
N PHE A 43 -7.39 9.88 2.83
CA PHE A 43 -6.09 9.24 3.04
C PHE A 43 -5.20 10.03 4.00
N THR A 44 -5.21 11.36 3.89
CA THR A 44 -4.53 12.27 4.84
C THR A 44 -5.10 12.15 6.25
N ALA A 45 -6.43 12.14 6.40
CA ALA A 45 -7.06 11.96 7.70
C ALA A 45 -6.73 10.58 8.32
N LEU A 46 -6.64 9.54 7.49
CA LEU A 46 -6.23 8.20 7.94
C LEU A 46 -4.78 8.20 8.44
N ALA A 47 -3.86 8.82 7.68
CA ALA A 47 -2.47 8.95 8.06
C ALA A 47 -2.26 9.74 9.36
N GLN A 48 -3.08 10.76 9.64
CA GLN A 48 -3.07 11.49 10.91
C GLN A 48 -3.44 10.61 12.11
N ARG A 49 -4.33 9.64 11.91
CA ARG A 49 -4.82 8.75 12.96
C ARG A 49 -3.87 7.57 13.22
N HIS A 50 -3.01 7.24 12.26
CA HIS A 50 -2.12 6.09 12.31
C HIS A 50 -0.65 6.48 12.04
N PRO A 51 -0.05 7.37 12.87
CA PRO A 51 1.33 7.85 12.66
C PRO A 51 2.40 6.76 12.77
N GLN A 52 2.04 5.57 13.27
CA GLN A 52 2.93 4.41 13.36
C GLN A 52 3.17 3.69 12.02
N ALA A 53 2.38 3.99 10.98
CA ALA A 53 2.55 3.45 9.63
C ALA A 53 3.04 4.53 8.67
N GLN A 54 3.85 4.15 7.69
CA GLN A 54 4.26 5.05 6.61
C GLN A 54 3.18 5.06 5.54
N PHE A 55 2.57 6.22 5.32
CA PHE A 55 1.61 6.40 4.24
C PHE A 55 2.34 6.83 2.96
N ALA A 56 2.02 6.18 1.85
CA ALA A 56 2.61 6.46 0.55
C ALA A 56 1.52 6.76 -0.49
N TRP A 57 1.74 7.79 -1.31
CA TRP A 57 0.92 8.13 -2.45
C TRP A 57 1.73 7.81 -3.71
N ILE A 58 1.24 6.85 -4.50
CA ILE A 58 1.98 6.30 -5.63
C ILE A 58 1.14 6.54 -6.88
N ASP A 59 1.59 7.49 -7.70
CA ASP A 59 1.05 7.66 -9.05
C ASP A 59 1.63 6.56 -9.94
N ILE A 60 0.77 5.69 -10.46
CA ILE A 60 1.20 4.56 -11.26
C ILE A 60 1.77 4.99 -12.62
N GLU A 61 1.43 6.19 -13.12
CA GLU A 61 1.95 6.72 -14.38
C GLU A 61 3.41 7.17 -14.18
N ASP A 62 3.69 7.86 -13.08
CA ASP A 62 5.05 8.31 -12.73
C ASP A 62 5.94 7.17 -12.25
N GLN A 63 5.34 6.07 -11.76
CA GLN A 63 6.02 4.94 -11.15
C GLN A 63 5.85 3.65 -11.95
N ALA A 64 5.69 3.76 -13.27
CA ALA A 64 5.46 2.62 -14.16
C ALA A 64 6.51 1.50 -14.02
N ASP A 65 7.80 1.85 -13.89
CA ASP A 65 8.87 0.87 -13.69
C ASP A 65 8.73 0.11 -12.36
N LEU A 66 8.22 0.77 -11.32
CA LEU A 66 7.98 0.16 -10.01
C LEU A 66 6.72 -0.72 -10.03
N ILE A 67 5.64 -0.22 -10.62
CA ILE A 67 4.34 -0.90 -10.68
C ILE A 67 4.38 -2.09 -11.63
N GLY A 68 5.18 -2.03 -12.70
CA GLY A 68 5.38 -3.12 -13.65
C GLY A 68 4.06 -3.77 -14.10
N ASP A 69 3.97 -5.09 -13.96
CA ASP A 69 2.81 -5.89 -14.36
C ASP A 69 1.69 -5.97 -13.30
N LEU A 70 1.74 -5.15 -12.23
CA LEU A 70 0.67 -5.16 -11.24
C LEU A 70 -0.64 -4.69 -11.87
N ASP A 71 -1.63 -5.57 -11.87
CA ASP A 71 -2.95 -5.33 -12.45
C ASP A 71 -3.77 -4.38 -11.56
N VAL A 72 -3.75 -3.08 -11.89
CA VAL A 72 -4.51 -2.02 -11.20
C VAL A 72 -5.43 -1.31 -12.19
N ASP A 73 -6.59 -1.91 -12.42
CA ASP A 73 -7.60 -1.36 -13.33
C ASP A 73 -8.58 -0.39 -12.66
N ASN A 74 -8.58 -0.33 -11.32
CA ASN A 74 -9.53 0.46 -10.55
C ASN A 74 -8.80 1.37 -9.55
N PHE A 75 -9.11 2.67 -9.59
CA PHE A 75 -8.50 3.68 -8.72
C PHE A 75 -9.55 4.38 -7.83
N PRO A 76 -9.20 4.76 -6.60
CA PRO A 76 -7.95 4.43 -5.90
C PRO A 76 -7.88 2.95 -5.48
N THR A 77 -6.67 2.37 -5.51
CA THR A 77 -6.41 1.04 -4.95
C THR A 77 -5.56 1.17 -3.68
N LEU A 78 -5.98 0.50 -2.61
CA LEU A 78 -5.29 0.50 -1.33
C LEU A 78 -4.42 -0.75 -1.19
N LEU A 79 -3.15 -0.54 -0.88
CA LEU A 79 -2.17 -1.57 -0.60
C LEU A 79 -1.67 -1.40 0.84
N ILE A 80 -1.83 -2.43 1.66
CA ILE A 80 -1.31 -2.45 3.03
C ILE A 80 -0.29 -3.57 3.12
N GLN A 81 0.93 -3.23 3.52
CA GLN A 81 2.04 -4.17 3.63
C GLN A 81 2.73 -4.00 4.99
N ARG A 82 3.19 -5.12 5.55
CA ARG A 82 4.10 -5.14 6.69
C ARG A 82 5.30 -6.00 6.32
N GLY A 83 6.50 -5.45 6.44
CA GLY A 83 7.69 -6.24 6.10
C GLY A 83 7.65 -6.70 4.63
N ASP A 84 7.89 -7.99 4.43
CA ASP A 84 7.79 -8.66 3.12
C ASP A 84 6.39 -9.27 2.85
N VAL A 85 5.35 -8.88 3.61
CA VAL A 85 4.01 -9.47 3.49
C VAL A 85 2.96 -8.43 3.12
N VAL A 86 2.37 -8.58 1.94
CA VAL A 86 1.21 -7.79 1.49
C VAL A 86 -0.03 -8.31 2.21
N ALA A 87 -0.54 -7.52 3.15
CA ALA A 87 -1.67 -7.86 4.01
C ALA A 87 -3.03 -7.52 3.36
N PHE A 88 -3.08 -6.56 2.44
CA PHE A 88 -4.28 -6.19 1.72
C PHE A 88 -3.91 -5.51 0.40
N LEU A 89 -4.64 -5.83 -0.67
CA LEU A 89 -4.52 -5.15 -1.95
C LEU A 89 -5.87 -5.22 -2.67
N ALA A 90 -6.59 -4.11 -2.73
CA ALA A 90 -7.84 -4.02 -3.47
C ALA A 90 -8.27 -2.56 -3.72
N PRO A 91 -9.15 -2.31 -4.71
CA PRO A 91 -9.83 -1.03 -4.86
C PRO A 91 -10.56 -0.64 -3.57
N VAL A 92 -10.53 0.65 -3.24
CA VAL A 92 -11.16 1.17 -2.02
C VAL A 92 -12.27 2.16 -2.35
N GLU A 93 -13.38 2.04 -1.63
CA GLU A 93 -14.44 3.05 -1.68
C GLU A 93 -14.00 4.34 -1.00
N MET A 94 -14.63 5.46 -1.37
CA MET A 94 -14.32 6.78 -0.78
C MET A 94 -14.88 6.96 0.65
N ASP A 95 -14.88 5.91 1.48
CA ASP A 95 -15.24 5.97 2.90
C ASP A 95 -14.01 5.76 3.80
N LEU A 96 -13.63 6.84 4.51
CA LEU A 96 -12.55 6.85 5.49
C LEU A 96 -12.69 5.76 6.56
N ARG A 97 -13.91 5.53 7.08
CA ARG A 97 -14.13 4.56 8.15
C ARG A 97 -13.93 3.13 7.66
N LEU A 98 -14.29 2.85 6.41
CA LEU A 98 -14.06 1.55 5.82
C LEU A 98 -12.55 1.29 5.68
N ALA A 99 -11.82 2.25 5.11
CA ALA A 99 -10.35 2.17 4.98
C ALA A 99 -9.67 2.00 6.35
N GLU A 100 -10.09 2.75 7.37
CA GLU A 100 -9.58 2.63 8.73
C GLU A 100 -9.86 1.24 9.32
N ARG A 101 -11.07 0.70 9.14
CA ARG A 101 -11.42 -0.63 9.64
C ARG A 101 -10.58 -1.72 8.98
N ILE A 102 -10.33 -1.62 7.68
CA ILE A 102 -9.47 -2.56 6.94
C ILE A 102 -8.04 -2.51 7.48
N LEU A 103 -7.50 -1.30 7.68
CA LEU A 103 -6.17 -1.09 8.25
C LEU A 103 -6.04 -1.71 9.63
N LEU A 104 -6.95 -1.34 10.55
CA LEU A 104 -6.95 -1.86 11.92
C LEU A 104 -7.03 -3.40 11.95
N ALA A 105 -7.88 -4.00 11.13
CA ALA A 105 -8.01 -5.44 11.03
C ALA A 105 -6.72 -6.14 10.55
N GLN A 106 -5.87 -5.47 9.75
CA GLN A 106 -4.56 -6.02 9.40
C GLN A 106 -3.55 -5.78 10.53
N MET A 107 -3.58 -4.62 11.18
CA MET A 107 -2.65 -4.27 12.26
C MET A 107 -2.84 -5.08 13.55
N GLU A 108 -4.02 -5.62 13.78
CA GLU A 108 -4.30 -6.55 14.89
C GLU A 108 -3.61 -7.91 14.73
N LYS A 109 -3.20 -8.27 13.51
CA LYS A 109 -2.57 -9.56 13.22
C LYS A 109 -1.08 -9.55 13.54
N SER A 110 -0.60 -10.64 14.12
CA SER A 110 0.82 -10.90 14.29
C SER A 110 1.50 -11.15 12.93
N ALA A 111 2.83 -10.98 12.89
CA ALA A 111 3.61 -11.29 11.69
C ALA A 111 3.44 -12.76 11.25
N ALA A 112 3.31 -13.69 12.21
CA ALA A 112 3.09 -15.11 11.91
C ALA A 112 1.71 -15.37 11.27
N GLU A 113 0.65 -14.69 11.72
CA GLU A 113 -0.68 -14.80 11.13
C GLU A 113 -0.71 -14.21 9.71
N LEU A 114 -0.12 -13.02 9.50
CA LEU A 114 0.01 -12.42 8.18
C LEU A 114 0.77 -13.34 7.23
N GLN A 115 1.88 -13.94 7.68
CA GLN A 115 2.65 -14.88 6.88
C GLN A 115 1.83 -16.12 6.50
N ALA A 116 1.07 -16.69 7.44
CA ALA A 116 0.20 -17.84 7.17
C ALA A 116 -0.91 -17.49 6.16
N GLU A 117 -1.54 -16.32 6.31
CA GLU A 117 -2.58 -15.84 5.39
C GLU A 117 -2.04 -15.54 3.99
N SER A 118 -0.80 -15.05 3.85
CA SER A 118 -0.18 -14.66 2.57
C SER A 118 -0.19 -15.78 1.52
N GLN A 119 -0.23 -17.04 1.95
CA GLN A 119 -0.24 -18.22 1.08
C GLN A 119 -1.59 -18.95 1.04
N SER A 120 -2.58 -18.48 1.79
CA SER A 120 -3.83 -19.21 2.05
C SER A 120 -4.77 -19.29 0.83
N THR A 121 -4.79 -18.26 -0.02
CA THR A 121 -5.65 -18.21 -1.22
C THR A 121 -4.84 -17.86 -2.48
N PRO A 122 -5.33 -18.19 -3.69
CA PRO A 122 -4.69 -17.77 -4.94
C PRO A 122 -4.50 -16.24 -5.02
N GLU A 123 -5.51 -15.49 -4.61
CA GLU A 123 -5.48 -14.02 -4.55
C GLU A 123 -4.37 -13.51 -3.63
N ARG A 124 -4.27 -14.06 -2.41
CA ARG A 124 -3.22 -13.68 -1.45
C ARG A 124 -1.83 -13.95 -1.99
N ARG A 125 -1.64 -15.07 -2.69
CA ARG A 125 -0.37 -15.44 -3.34
C ARG A 125 -0.04 -14.48 -4.48
N HIS A 126 -1.03 -14.12 -5.29
CA HIS A 126 -0.86 -13.14 -6.35
C HIS A 126 -0.43 -11.78 -5.81
N TRP A 127 -1.02 -11.32 -4.70
CA TRP A 127 -0.58 -10.09 -4.03
C TRP A 127 0.90 -10.14 -3.60
N GLN A 128 1.42 -11.30 -3.19
CA GLN A 128 2.85 -11.40 -2.82
C GLN A 128 3.79 -11.39 -4.03
N GLN A 129 3.30 -11.86 -5.18
CA GLN A 129 4.08 -11.92 -6.43
C GLN A 129 4.12 -10.54 -7.09
N GLU A 130 2.94 -9.95 -7.28
CA GLU A 130 2.79 -8.72 -8.06
C GLU A 130 2.61 -7.47 -7.18
N GLY A 131 2.14 -7.58 -5.95
CA GLY A 131 1.85 -6.42 -5.09
C GLY A 131 2.97 -6.04 -4.14
N ASN A 132 4.05 -6.82 -4.04
CA ASN A 132 5.03 -6.62 -2.98
C ASN A 132 5.96 -5.44 -3.27
N LEU A 133 5.77 -4.34 -2.55
CA LEU A 133 6.52 -3.10 -2.75
C LEU A 133 8.00 -3.27 -2.38
N LEU A 134 8.33 -4.03 -1.34
CA LEU A 134 9.72 -4.23 -0.93
C LEU A 134 10.53 -4.90 -2.04
N ARG A 135 10.00 -5.97 -2.62
CA ARG A 135 10.60 -6.70 -3.75
C ARG A 135 10.78 -5.81 -4.97
N ARG A 136 9.74 -5.07 -5.33
CA ARG A 136 9.77 -4.11 -6.45
C ARG A 136 10.79 -2.99 -6.25
N LEU A 137 10.91 -2.46 -5.03
CA LEU A 137 11.86 -1.40 -4.69
C LEU A 137 13.31 -1.89 -4.59
N THR A 138 13.52 -3.19 -4.33
CA THR A 138 14.86 -3.78 -4.14
C THR A 138 15.35 -4.59 -5.34
N GLY A 139 14.46 -4.91 -6.30
CA GLY A 139 14.77 -5.72 -7.47
C GLY A 139 15.02 -7.20 -7.15
N VAL A 140 14.44 -7.72 -6.06
CA VAL A 140 14.62 -9.10 -5.55
C VAL A 140 13.34 -9.91 -5.70
#